data_AF-A0A3M9ZAT2-F1
#
_entry.id   AF-A0A3M9ZAT2-F1
#
_cell.length_a   1.000
_cell.length_b   1.000
_cell.length_c   1.000
_cell.angle_alpha   90.00
_cell.angle_beta   90.00
_cell.angle_gamma   90.00
#
_symmetry.space_group_name_H-M   'P 1'
#
loop_
_entity.id
_entity.type
_entity.pdbx_description
1 polymer ?
#
loop_
_entity_poly.entity_id
_entity_poly.type
_entity_poly.pdbx_seq_one_letter_code
_entity_poly.pdbx_strand_id
1 'polypeptide(L)'
;MSGSGMAASCYRCNEFKGVKTHAIDPQTSQLVPLFNPRQQLWSDHFTWVNGGTHIAGLTPTGRATVIALRLNNDYVVEARVLWIENNWHPPIS
;
A
#
# COMPACT_ATOMS: atom_id res chain seq x y z
N MET A 1 -12.46 10.87 28.34
CA MET A 1 -11.64 9.90 27.60
C MET A 1 -12.58 9.01 26.77
N SER A 2 -12.71 9.28 25.47
CA SER A 2 -13.31 8.34 24.52
C SER A 2 -12.41 8.35 23.28
N GLY A 3 -11.52 7.36 23.23
CA GLY A 3 -10.85 6.95 21.99
C GLY A 3 -11.80 6.07 21.18
N SER A 4 -11.58 5.73 19.93
CA SER A 4 -10.53 6.07 18.98
C SER A 4 -10.99 5.46 17.66
N GLY A 5 -10.85 6.21 16.56
CA GLY A 5 -10.58 5.68 15.22
C GLY A 5 -11.60 4.70 14.62
N MET A 6 -12.78 5.19 14.22
CA MET A 6 -13.53 4.57 13.11
C MET A 6 -13.07 5.22 11.80
N ALA A 7 -11.87 4.85 11.35
CA ALA A 7 -11.45 5.09 9.98
C ALA A 7 -12.01 3.96 9.11
N ALA A 8 -12.92 4.32 8.21
CA ALA A 8 -13.49 3.45 7.20
C ALA A 8 -12.38 2.97 6.24
N SER A 9 -11.80 1.81 6.54
CA SER A 9 -10.88 1.13 5.62
C SER A 9 -11.28 -0.34 5.54
N CYS A 10 -11.52 -0.79 4.31
CA CYS A 10 -12.24 -2.01 3.98
C CYS A 10 -11.62 -3.30 4.53
N TYR A 11 -12.50 -4.20 4.95
CA TYR A 11 -12.27 -5.57 5.40
C TYR A 11 -11.42 -6.47 4.45
N ARG A 12 -11.19 -6.06 3.19
CA ARG A 12 -10.21 -6.70 2.28
C ARG A 12 -8.76 -6.66 2.81
N CYS A 13 -8.50 -5.83 3.83
CA CYS A 13 -7.25 -5.75 4.57
C CYS A 13 -7.09 -6.76 5.73
N ASN A 14 -8.10 -7.57 6.11
CA ASN A 14 -7.99 -8.42 7.31
C ASN A 14 -7.92 -9.95 7.07
N GLU A 15 -8.23 -10.47 5.88
CA GLU A 15 -8.57 -11.91 5.74
C GLU A 15 -7.83 -12.69 4.64
N PHE A 16 -6.88 -12.11 3.90
CA PHE A 16 -5.96 -12.94 3.10
C PHE A 16 -4.75 -13.36 3.94
N LYS A 17 -5.04 -14.34 4.81
CA LYS A 17 -4.16 -15.20 5.61
C LYS A 17 -2.71 -15.23 5.14
N GLY A 18 -1.94 -14.42 5.84
CA GLY A 18 -0.53 -14.53 6.05
C GLY A 18 -0.16 -13.31 6.86
N VAL A 19 0.10 -13.48 8.15
CA VAL A 19 0.70 -12.43 9.00
C VAL A 19 2.14 -12.23 8.53
N LYS A 20 2.33 -11.88 7.24
CA LYS A 20 3.62 -11.61 6.65
C LYS A 20 4.01 -10.27 7.23
N THR A 21 4.78 -10.34 8.30
CA THR A 21 5.42 -9.17 8.89
C THR A 21 6.67 -8.79 8.12
N HIS A 22 7.17 -9.69 7.26
CA HIS A 22 8.39 -9.51 6.48
C HIS A 22 8.24 -10.07 5.06
N ALA A 23 9.02 -9.52 4.13
CA ALA A 23 9.23 -10.07 2.80
C ALA A 23 10.63 -9.72 2.29
N ILE A 24 11.05 -10.40 1.22
CA ILE A 24 12.34 -10.12 0.57
C ILE A 24 12.20 -8.85 -0.26
N ASP A 25 13.07 -7.87 -0.03
CA ASP A 25 13.20 -6.73 -0.94
C ASP A 25 13.83 -7.19 -2.26
N PRO A 26 13.15 -7.00 -3.41
CA PRO A 26 13.65 -7.46 -4.71
C PRO A 26 14.99 -6.84 -5.13
N GLN A 27 15.34 -5.64 -4.62
CA GLN A 27 16.58 -4.98 -5.04
C GLN A 27 17.79 -5.43 -4.21
N THR A 28 17.61 -5.64 -2.91
CA THR A 28 18.71 -5.98 -1.99
C THR A 28 18.77 -7.46 -1.63
N SER A 29 17.74 -8.24 -1.95
CA SER A 29 17.54 -9.63 -1.51
C SER A 29 17.51 -9.81 0.02
N GLN A 30 17.33 -8.73 0.78
CA GLN A 30 17.26 -8.79 2.23
C GLN A 30 15.83 -9.03 2.71
N LEU A 31 15.69 -9.81 3.79
CA LEU A 31 14.42 -9.95 4.50
C LEU A 31 14.16 -8.68 5.32
N VAL A 32 13.13 -7.92 4.93
CA VAL A 32 12.77 -6.63 5.53
C VAL A 32 11.34 -6.67 6.06
N PRO A 33 11.01 -5.89 7.10
CA PRO A 33 9.64 -5.79 7.58
C PRO A 33 8.72 -5.18 6.52
N LEU A 34 7.49 -5.65 6.45
CA LEU A 34 6.42 -5.01 5.69
C LEU A 34 5.98 -3.72 6.38
N PHE A 35 5.39 -2.82 5.59
CA PHE A 35 4.93 -1.52 6.06
C PHE A 35 3.88 -1.64 7.17
N ASN A 36 4.06 -0.85 8.23
CA ASN A 36 3.13 -0.74 9.34
C ASN A 36 2.52 0.66 9.40
N PRO A 37 1.27 0.86 8.94
CA PRO A 37 0.63 2.18 8.93
C PRO A 37 0.40 2.79 10.32
N ARG A 38 0.53 1.99 11.40
CA ARG A 38 0.43 2.50 12.78
C ARG A 38 1.72 3.15 13.29
N GLN A 39 2.85 2.91 12.61
CA GLN A 39 4.19 3.34 13.04
C GLN A 39 4.97 4.08 11.95
N GLN A 40 4.56 3.98 10.69
CA GLN A 40 5.28 4.51 9.54
C GLN A 40 4.37 5.41 8.70
N LEU A 41 4.95 6.49 8.17
CA LEU A 41 4.25 7.41 7.27
C LEU A 41 4.24 6.83 5.85
N TRP A 42 3.08 6.88 5.18
CA TRP A 42 2.95 6.32 3.83
C TRP A 42 3.86 7.03 2.81
N SER A 43 3.95 8.36 2.89
CA SER A 43 4.77 9.22 2.02
C SER A 43 6.27 8.92 2.07
N ASP A 44 6.77 8.37 3.18
CA ASP A 44 8.19 8.06 3.34
C ASP A 44 8.56 6.75 2.62
N HIS A 45 7.58 5.86 2.45
CA HIS A 45 7.78 4.52 1.91
C HIS A 45 7.24 4.34 0.50
N PHE A 46 6.29 5.16 0.08
CA PHE A 46 5.56 4.99 -1.16
C PHE A 46 5.34 6.30 -1.89
N THR A 47 5.17 6.18 -3.21
CA THR A 47 4.66 7.26 -4.05
C THR A 47 3.72 6.71 -5.11
N TRP A 48 2.83 7.56 -5.58
CA TRP A 48 1.98 7.28 -6.73
C TRP A 48 2.75 7.50 -8.03
N VAL A 49 2.67 6.55 -8.95
CA VAL A 49 3.27 6.62 -10.30
C VAL A 49 2.22 6.27 -11.35
N ASN A 50 2.55 6.43 -12.63
CA ASN A 50 1.64 6.16 -13.74
C ASN A 50 0.30 6.92 -13.59
N GLY A 51 0.38 8.22 -13.26
CA GLY A 51 -0.79 9.07 -13.07
C GLY A 51 -1.67 8.72 -11.87
N GLY A 52 -1.17 7.96 -10.89
CA GLY A 52 -1.95 7.52 -9.73
C GLY A 52 -2.42 6.06 -9.80
N THR A 53 -2.24 5.38 -10.93
CA THR A 53 -2.73 3.99 -11.05
C THR A 53 -1.87 2.98 -10.28
N HIS A 54 -0.59 3.29 -10.06
CA HIS A 54 0.39 2.37 -9.47
C HIS A 54 1.07 2.98 -8.25
N ILE A 55 1.45 2.12 -7.32
CA ILE A 55 2.27 2.46 -6.15
C ILE A 55 3.70 1.99 -6.38
N ALA A 56 4.66 2.90 -6.27
CA ALA A 56 6.08 2.57 -6.23
C ALA A 56 6.60 2.61 -4.79
N GLY A 57 7.43 1.63 -4.41
CA GLY A 57 8.11 1.62 -3.13
C GLY A 57 9.43 2.40 -3.18
N LEU A 58 9.59 3.40 -2.31
CA LEU A 58 10.79 4.25 -2.21
C LEU A 58 11.88 3.61 -1.35
N THR A 59 11.49 2.76 -0.40
CA THR A 59 12.38 2.10 0.56
C THR A 59 12.35 0.57 0.38
N PRO A 60 13.32 -0.18 0.94
CA PRO A 60 13.27 -1.65 0.95
C PRO A 60 11.93 -2.19 1.49
N THR A 61 11.45 -1.65 2.63
CA THR A 61 10.12 -1.97 3.18
C THR A 61 9.00 -1.66 2.19
N GLY A 62 9.03 -0.50 1.53
CA GLY A 62 8.03 -0.11 0.55
C GLY A 62 7.98 -1.07 -0.65
N ARG A 63 9.13 -1.37 -1.25
CA ARG A 63 9.23 -2.30 -2.40
C ARG A 63 8.78 -3.71 -2.04
N ALA A 64 9.26 -4.22 -0.91
CA ALA A 64 8.85 -5.52 -0.39
C ALA A 64 7.34 -5.57 -0.14
N THR A 65 6.74 -4.50 0.40
CA THR A 65 5.29 -4.40 0.67
C THR A 65 4.46 -4.37 -0.61
N VAL A 66 4.84 -3.57 -1.61
CA VAL A 66 4.11 -3.48 -2.89
C VAL A 66 3.96 -4.87 -3.52
N ILE A 67 5.03 -5.66 -3.50
CA ILE A 67 5.06 -7.01 -4.07
C ILE A 67 4.33 -7.99 -3.16
N ALA A 68 4.68 -8.04 -1.87
CA ALA A 68 4.15 -9.02 -0.93
C ALA A 68 2.63 -8.91 -0.74
N LEU A 69 2.10 -7.68 -0.76
CA LEU A 69 0.66 -7.41 -0.64
C LEU A 69 -0.02 -7.22 -1.99
N ARG A 70 0.72 -7.33 -3.11
CA ARG A 70 0.22 -7.18 -4.48
C ARG A 70 -0.61 -5.89 -4.64
N LEU A 71 -0.05 -4.77 -4.18
CA LEU A 71 -0.72 -3.46 -4.14
C LEU A 71 -1.08 -2.89 -5.53
N ASN A 72 -0.48 -3.45 -6.57
CA ASN A 72 -0.72 -3.12 -7.98
C ASN A 72 -1.22 -4.33 -8.76
N ASN A 73 -2.05 -5.19 -8.16
CA ASN A 73 -2.73 -6.23 -8.95
C ASN A 73 -3.71 -5.59 -9.95
N ASP A 74 -3.95 -6.27 -11.06
CA ASP A 74 -4.69 -5.74 -12.21
C ASP A 74 -6.06 -5.19 -11.81
N TYR A 75 -6.82 -5.89 -10.97
CA TYR A 75 -8.13 -5.42 -10.49
C TYR A 75 -8.07 -4.08 -9.75
N VAL A 76 -7.04 -3.88 -8.92
CA VAL A 76 -6.86 -2.63 -8.17
C VAL A 76 -6.41 -1.50 -9.10
N VAL A 77 -5.54 -1.81 -10.07
CA VAL A 77 -5.07 -0.84 -11.07
C VAL A 77 -6.24 -0.37 -11.93
N GLU A 78 -7.06 -1.30 -12.45
CA GLU A 78 -8.26 -0.98 -13.24
C GLU A 78 -9.26 -0.13 -12.44
N ALA A 79 -9.50 -0.46 -11.17
CA ALA A 79 -10.37 0.34 -10.31
C ALA A 79 -9.85 1.78 -10.15
N ARG A 80 -8.53 1.97 -10.00
CA ARG A 80 -7.93 3.30 -9.88
C ARG A 80 -8.06 4.10 -11.17
N VAL A 81 -8.01 3.47 -12.35
CA VAL A 81 -8.26 4.16 -13.64
C VAL A 81 -9.65 4.79 -13.62
N LEU A 82 -10.69 4.01 -13.28
CA LEU A 82 -12.06 4.50 -13.18
C LEU A 82 -12.20 5.61 -12.13
N TRP A 83 -11.48 5.53 -11.01
CA TRP A 83 -11.52 6.57 -9.98
C TRP A 83 -10.84 7.87 -10.42
N ILE A 84 -9.75 7.78 -11.19
CA ILE A 84 -9.07 8.95 -11.77
C ILE A 84 -10.01 9.65 -12.75
N GLU A 85 -10.72 8.91 -13.61
CA GLU A 85 -11.72 9.48 -14.53
C GLU A 85 -12.83 10.25 -13.80
N ASN A 86 -13.16 9.83 -12.58
CA ASN A 86 -14.16 10.47 -11.72
C ASN A 86 -13.58 11.49 -10.73
N ASN A 87 -12.28 11.83 -10.82
CA ASN A 87 -11.56 12.72 -9.90
C ASN A 87 -11.60 12.29 -8.41
N TRP A 88 -11.70 10.98 -8.13
CA TRP A 88 -11.65 10.43 -6.77
C TRP A 88 -10.24 9.97 -6.36
N HIS A 89 -9.28 10.04 -7.28
CA HIS A 89 -7.93 9.51 -7.09
C HIS A 89 -6.89 10.29 -7.92
N PRO A 90 -5.64 10.44 -7.46
CA PRO A 90 -5.11 10.04 -6.15
C PRO A 90 -5.70 10.85 -4.99
N PRO A 91 -5.76 10.30 -3.76
CA PRO A 91 -6.16 11.07 -2.60
C PRO A 91 -5.20 12.25 -2.45
N ILE A 92 -5.74 13.44 -2.21
CA ILE A 92 -4.95 14.62 -1.86
C ILE A 92 -4.22 14.27 -0.57
N SER A 93 -2.89 14.19 -0.65
CA SER A 93 -1.99 13.94 0.49
C SER A 93 -2.04 15.07 1.50
#